data_AF-A0A1R1YLN9-F1
#
_entry.id   AF-A0A1R1YLN9-F1
#
_cell.length_a   1.000
_cell.length_b   1.000
_cell.length_c   1.000
_cell.angle_alpha   90.00
_cell.angle_beta   90.00
_cell.angle_gamma   90.00
#
_symmetry.space_group_name_H-M   'P 1'
#
loop_
_entity.id
_entity.type
_entity.pdbx_description
1 polymer ?
#
loop_
_entity_poly.entity_id
_entity_poly.type
_entity_poly.pdbx_seq_one_letter_code
_entity_poly.pdbx_strand_id
1 'polypeptide(L)'
;MTDNFNSNRGAGLPAELEDCTCAQNCQYCSVEISLHAKCTDGGTLSVTSRDLVSSNPDVVPVLEDSEDRGILIAKLRKGQELKLQCVVKKGIAKEHAKWSPVSVVEFEYDPYNKLRHTDYWFEKDKDAEWPLSKNAQEEEPIDPNQKYDFNGAIKHIYMGVETKGSLPPESVVSIATKLIQEKLGALQISIEEESKLLDGDNNVAANWY
;
A
#
# COMPACT_ATOMS: atom_id res chain seq x y z
N MET A 1 38.52 -5.37 -18.91
CA MET A 1 37.68 -6.25 -18.08
C MET A 1 36.37 -5.53 -17.89
N THR A 2 35.46 -5.78 -18.82
CA THR A 2 34.11 -5.22 -18.87
C THR A 2 33.18 -6.34 -18.42
N ASP A 3 32.65 -6.23 -17.21
CA ASP A 3 31.66 -7.18 -16.71
C ASP A 3 30.29 -6.81 -17.28
N ASN A 4 29.94 -7.51 -18.36
CA ASN A 4 28.57 -7.72 -18.79
C ASN A 4 27.88 -8.62 -17.75
N PHE A 5 27.02 -8.05 -16.90
CA PHE A 5 26.01 -8.81 -16.19
C PHE A 5 24.63 -8.38 -16.67
N ASN A 6 24.19 -9.04 -17.73
CA ASN A 6 22.79 -9.12 -18.08
C ASN A 6 22.18 -10.24 -17.21
N SER A 7 21.36 -9.92 -16.23
CA SER A 7 20.48 -10.89 -15.59
C SER A 7 19.04 -10.43 -15.77
N ASN A 8 18.34 -11.10 -16.67
CA ASN A 8 16.89 -11.11 -16.76
C ASN A 8 16.26 -11.09 -15.36
N ARG A 9 15.60 -10.00 -15.01
CA ARG A 9 14.66 -9.95 -13.90
C ARG A 9 13.27 -9.67 -14.47
N GLY A 10 12.41 -10.65 -14.21
CA GLY A 10 10.95 -10.74 -14.35
C GLY A 10 10.20 -9.66 -15.13
N ALA A 11 9.41 -10.13 -16.09
CA ALA A 11 8.38 -9.39 -16.80
C ALA A 11 7.41 -8.63 -15.88
N GLY A 12 7.14 -7.38 -16.24
CA GLY A 12 5.80 -6.77 -16.21
C GLY A 12 5.27 -6.26 -14.87
N LEU A 13 5.87 -5.20 -14.32
CA LEU A 13 5.16 -4.25 -13.44
C LEU A 13 4.84 -2.98 -14.25
N PRO A 14 3.64 -2.37 -14.12
CA PRO A 14 3.31 -1.18 -14.88
C PRO A 14 4.15 0.02 -14.38
N ALA A 15 4.95 0.59 -15.28
CA ALA A 15 5.73 1.83 -15.16
C ALA A 15 6.39 2.02 -13.78
N GLU A 16 7.51 1.33 -13.60
CA GLU A 16 8.25 1.24 -12.35
C GLU A 16 8.91 2.58 -12.00
N LEU A 17 9.29 2.69 -10.73
CA LEU A 17 9.78 3.85 -10.00
C LEU A 17 11.05 4.52 -10.57
N GLU A 18 11.55 4.02 -11.70
CA GLU A 18 12.81 4.36 -12.35
C GLU A 18 12.67 4.78 -13.82
N ASP A 19 11.46 5.08 -14.32
CA ASP A 19 11.23 5.46 -15.73
C ASP A 19 11.78 6.86 -16.12
N CYS A 20 12.55 7.51 -15.24
CA CYS A 20 13.17 8.78 -15.56
C CYS A 20 14.56 8.55 -16.17
N THR A 21 14.78 9.07 -17.38
CA THR A 21 16.05 8.95 -18.11
C THR A 21 17.17 9.86 -17.59
N CYS A 22 16.99 10.53 -16.46
CA CYS A 22 17.99 11.42 -15.87
C CYS A 22 19.09 10.64 -15.13
N ALA A 23 20.29 11.21 -15.01
CA ALA A 23 21.43 10.53 -14.40
C ALA A 23 21.30 10.27 -12.88
N GLN A 24 20.53 11.09 -12.15
CA GLN A 24 20.38 10.95 -10.70
C GLN A 24 18.93 11.25 -10.26
N ASN A 25 18.53 12.51 -10.36
CA ASN A 25 17.20 12.99 -10.04
C ASN A 25 16.89 14.27 -10.85
N CYS A 26 15.61 14.55 -11.07
CA CYS A 26 15.16 15.79 -11.69
C CYS A 26 13.77 16.18 -11.15
N GLN A 27 13.25 17.32 -11.60
CA GLN A 27 11.95 17.85 -11.17
C GLN A 27 10.75 16.96 -11.52
N TYR A 28 10.90 15.99 -12.42
CA TYR A 28 9.81 15.10 -12.85
C TYR A 28 9.75 13.79 -12.05
N CYS A 29 10.86 13.37 -11.44
CA CYS A 29 10.96 12.08 -10.73
C CYS A 29 11.22 12.23 -9.23
N SER A 30 11.45 13.47 -8.77
CA SER A 30 11.73 13.73 -7.37
C SER A 30 11.33 15.13 -6.94
N VAL A 31 11.18 15.31 -5.63
CA VAL A 31 10.99 16.61 -4.97
C VAL A 31 12.12 16.81 -3.97
N GLU A 32 12.71 18.01 -3.96
CA GLU A 32 13.74 18.36 -2.98
C GLU A 32 13.09 18.96 -1.74
N ILE A 33 13.49 18.46 -0.58
CA ILE A 33 13.06 18.99 0.72
C ILE A 33 14.31 19.35 1.52
N SER A 34 14.35 20.57 2.04
CA SER A 34 15.46 21.06 2.86
C SER A 34 15.03 21.32 4.29
N LEU A 35 15.96 21.14 5.24
CA LEU A 35 15.78 21.48 6.65
C LEU A 35 17.01 22.22 7.13
N HIS A 36 16.84 23.38 7.74
CA HIS A 36 17.93 24.09 8.41
C HIS A 36 17.44 24.72 9.71
N ALA A 37 17.91 24.18 10.83
CA ALA A 37 17.54 24.65 12.16
C ALA A 37 18.79 24.79 13.04
N LYS A 38 18.89 25.90 13.77
CA LYS A 38 19.98 26.17 14.72
C LYS A 38 19.43 26.70 16.02
N CYS A 39 19.81 26.09 17.14
CA CYS A 39 19.41 26.55 18.46
C CYS A 39 20.40 27.60 18.97
N THR A 40 20.02 28.87 18.93
CA THR A 40 20.82 30.00 19.47
C THR A 40 20.46 30.36 20.91
N ASP A 41 19.25 30.01 21.32
CA ASP A 41 18.68 30.43 22.60
C ASP A 41 19.12 29.52 23.75
N GLY A 42 18.85 29.94 24.99
CA GLY A 42 19.16 29.14 26.19
C GLY A 42 18.28 27.90 26.36
N GLY A 43 17.13 27.84 25.68
CA GLY A 43 16.15 26.76 25.76
C GLY A 43 16.47 25.57 24.84
N THR A 44 15.54 24.61 24.80
CA THR A 44 15.56 23.50 23.84
C THR A 44 14.69 23.84 22.63
N LEU A 45 15.28 23.82 21.44
CA LEU A 45 14.56 23.99 20.18
C LEU A 45 14.02 22.63 19.72
N SER A 46 12.72 22.54 19.49
CA SER A 46 12.09 21.36 18.88
C SER A 46 12.02 21.58 17.38
N VAL A 47 12.68 20.72 16.62
CA VAL A 47 12.67 20.71 15.15
C VAL A 47 11.67 19.66 14.70
N THR A 48 10.73 20.06 13.86
CA THR A 48 9.54 19.30 13.48
C THR A 48 9.42 19.18 11.96
N SER A 49 8.45 18.40 11.49
CA SER A 49 8.13 18.31 10.06
C SER A 49 7.69 19.65 9.45
N ARG A 50 7.21 20.61 10.24
CA ARG A 50 6.86 21.95 9.73
C ARG A 50 8.08 22.78 9.32
N ASP A 51 9.25 22.46 9.86
CA ASP A 51 10.50 23.14 9.52
C ASP A 51 11.07 22.66 8.16
N LEU A 52 10.45 21.63 7.56
CA LEU A 52 10.81 21.14 6.23
C LEU A 52 10.29 22.11 5.15
N VAL A 53 11.20 22.56 4.28
CA VAL A 53 10.88 23.42 3.15
C VAL A 53 10.94 22.61 1.87
N SER A 54 9.79 22.44 1.21
CA SER A 54 9.66 21.69 -0.04
C SER A 54 9.89 22.57 -1.27
N SER A 55 10.52 22.02 -2.30
CA SER A 55 10.63 22.65 -3.62
C SER A 55 9.33 22.60 -4.43
N ASN A 56 8.36 21.77 -4.00
CA ASN A 56 7.05 21.64 -4.64
C ASN A 56 5.92 21.90 -3.61
N PRO A 57 5.07 22.93 -3.81
CA PRO A 57 4.01 23.28 -2.86
C PRO A 57 2.94 22.19 -2.70
N ASP A 58 2.79 21.29 -3.68
CA ASP A 58 1.81 20.19 -3.62
C ASP A 58 2.35 18.97 -2.86
N VAL A 59 3.66 18.94 -2.56
CA VAL A 59 4.31 17.84 -1.84
C VAL A 59 4.89 18.38 -0.55
N VAL A 60 4.05 18.39 0.48
CA VAL A 60 4.37 18.87 1.82
C VAL A 60 4.08 17.78 2.86
N PRO A 61 4.70 17.85 4.05
CA PRO A 61 4.36 16.96 5.15
C PRO A 61 2.87 17.07 5.50
N VAL A 62 2.26 15.94 5.82
CA VAL A 62 0.85 15.87 6.27
C VAL A 62 0.73 16.57 7.62
N LEU A 63 -0.32 17.36 7.78
CA LEU A 63 -0.72 18.04 9.02
C LEU A 63 -2.21 17.80 9.22
N GLU A 64 -2.64 17.52 10.46
CA GLU A 64 -4.05 17.25 10.78
C GLU A 64 -4.89 18.54 10.78
N ASP A 65 -4.40 19.61 11.40
CA ASP A 65 -5.06 20.90 11.49
C ASP A 65 -4.07 22.08 11.59
N SER A 66 -4.58 23.30 11.82
CA SER A 66 -3.75 24.50 11.93
C SER A 66 -2.84 24.50 13.17
N GLU A 67 -3.23 23.80 14.23
CA GLU A 67 -2.54 23.73 15.53
C GLU A 67 -1.58 22.54 15.64
N ASP A 68 -1.70 21.55 14.75
CA ASP A 68 -0.83 20.38 14.69
C ASP A 68 0.62 20.82 14.55
N ARG A 69 1.46 20.62 15.57
CA ARG A 69 2.87 21.06 15.54
C ARG A 69 3.76 20.25 14.59
N GLY A 70 3.22 19.23 13.93
CA GLY A 70 3.94 18.32 13.08
C GLY A 70 4.76 17.29 13.86
N ILE A 71 5.37 16.38 13.11
CA ILE A 71 6.15 15.27 13.66
C ILE A 71 7.47 15.80 14.20
N LEU A 72 7.78 15.54 15.47
CA LEU A 72 9.08 15.87 16.05
C LEU A 72 10.20 15.07 15.38
N ILE A 73 11.15 15.76 14.75
CA ILE A 73 12.32 15.16 14.09
C ILE A 73 13.50 15.12 15.07
N ALA A 74 13.79 16.24 15.72
CA ALA A 74 14.93 16.36 16.62
C ALA A 74 14.69 17.43 17.71
N LYS A 75 15.42 17.31 18.83
CA LYS A 75 15.53 18.37 19.84
C LYS A 75 16.96 18.87 19.89
N LEU A 76 17.15 20.17 19.73
CA LEU A 76 18.45 20.82 19.72
C LEU A 76 18.63 21.67 20.99
N ARG A 77 19.79 21.58 21.62
CA ARG A 77 20.23 22.48 22.69
C ARG A 77 21.08 23.61 22.12
N LYS A 78 21.24 24.70 22.88
CA LYS A 78 22.08 25.85 22.51
C LYS A 78 23.41 25.44 21.86
N GLY A 79 23.66 25.97 20.67
CA GLY A 79 24.86 25.72 19.87
C GLY A 79 24.74 24.55 18.89
N GLN A 80 23.71 23.71 19.01
CA GLN A 80 23.46 22.62 18.05
C GLN A 80 22.74 23.14 16.80
N GLU A 81 23.07 22.52 15.67
CA GLU A 81 22.58 22.87 14.34
C GLU A 81 22.30 21.60 13.55
N LEU A 82 21.18 21.58 12.82
CA LEU A 82 20.77 20.51 11.94
C LEU A 82 20.55 21.09 10.53
N LYS A 83 21.28 20.57 9.55
CA LYS A 83 21.13 20.94 8.14
C LYS A 83 21.05 19.68 7.28
N LEU A 84 19.93 19.50 6.60
CA LEU A 84 19.65 18.32 5.77
C LEU A 84 19.12 18.74 4.41
N GLN A 85 19.42 17.91 3.40
CA GLN A 85 18.83 17.96 2.07
C GLN A 85 18.29 16.56 1.78
N CYS A 86 17.02 16.49 1.41
CA CYS A 86 16.28 15.26 1.20
C CYS A 86 15.74 15.23 -0.22
N VAL A 87 15.84 14.06 -0.86
CA VAL A 87 15.25 13.80 -2.17
C VAL A 87 14.09 12.84 -1.99
N VAL A 88 12.88 13.34 -2.18
CA VAL A 88 11.64 12.55 -2.09
C VAL A 88 11.40 11.89 -3.43
N LYS A 89 11.18 10.57 -3.41
CA LYS A 89 10.84 9.77 -4.59
C LYS A 89 9.49 9.09 -4.38
N LYS A 90 8.77 8.87 -5.49
CA LYS A 90 7.67 7.90 -5.53
C LYS A 90 8.20 6.55 -5.01
N GLY A 91 7.34 5.74 -4.41
CA GLY A 91 7.69 4.42 -3.86
C GLY A 91 6.48 3.55 -3.68
N ILE A 92 6.70 2.27 -3.41
CA ILE A 92 5.63 1.32 -3.05
C ILE A 92 5.91 0.64 -1.71
N ALA A 93 4.85 0.30 -0.98
CA ALA A 93 4.95 -0.35 0.32
C ALA A 93 5.70 -1.70 0.29
N LYS A 94 5.68 -2.40 -0.87
CA LYS A 94 6.41 -3.66 -1.07
C LYS A 94 7.93 -3.50 -0.99
N GLU A 95 8.45 -2.32 -1.33
CA GLU A 95 9.88 -2.00 -1.18
C GLU A 95 10.19 -1.55 0.25
N HIS A 96 9.36 -0.69 0.82
CA HIS A 96 9.53 -0.24 2.19
C HIS A 96 8.23 0.29 2.81
N ALA A 97 8.00 -0.02 4.09
CA ALA A 97 6.79 0.35 4.82
C ALA A 97 6.51 1.88 4.90
N LYS A 98 7.56 2.71 4.74
CA LYS A 98 7.45 4.18 4.70
C LYS A 98 6.58 4.68 3.53
N TRP A 99 6.45 3.89 2.47
CA TRP A 99 5.61 4.18 1.31
C TRP A 99 4.22 3.54 1.40
N SER A 100 3.84 2.96 2.55
CA SER A 100 2.45 2.56 2.76
C SER A 100 1.57 3.78 3.04
N PRO A 101 0.54 4.04 2.20
CA PRO A 101 -0.42 5.13 2.45
C PRO A 101 -1.47 4.78 3.50
N VAL A 102 -1.55 3.51 3.89
CA VAL A 102 -2.58 2.95 4.79
C VAL A 102 -1.97 2.66 6.16
N SER A 103 -2.72 2.96 7.21
CA SER A 103 -2.44 2.53 8.60
C SER A 103 -3.08 1.17 8.87
N VAL A 104 -4.38 1.02 8.60
CA VAL A 104 -5.17 -0.17 8.90
C VAL A 104 -6.11 -0.53 7.76
N VAL A 105 -6.26 -1.82 7.50
CA VAL A 105 -7.36 -2.39 6.70
C VAL A 105 -8.12 -3.38 7.57
N GLU A 106 -9.33 -3.02 7.96
CA GLU A 106 -10.28 -3.95 8.56
C GLU A 106 -10.84 -4.86 7.46
N PHE A 107 -10.96 -6.15 7.74
CA PHE A 107 -11.50 -7.14 6.81
C PHE A 107 -12.28 -8.19 7.60
N GLU A 108 -13.55 -8.36 7.27
CA GLU A 108 -14.43 -9.37 7.87
C GLU A 108 -15.41 -9.88 6.82
N TYR A 109 -15.83 -11.13 6.95
CA TYR A 109 -16.96 -11.70 6.25
C TYR A 109 -17.62 -12.76 7.15
N ASP A 110 -18.89 -13.07 6.88
CA ASP A 110 -19.65 -14.10 7.60
C ASP A 110 -19.63 -13.93 9.14
N PRO A 111 -20.19 -12.83 9.67
CA PRO A 111 -20.12 -12.48 11.09
C PRO A 111 -20.79 -13.51 12.01
N TYR A 112 -21.71 -14.33 11.48
CA TYR A 112 -22.37 -15.43 12.21
C TYR A 112 -21.67 -16.79 12.03
N ASN A 113 -20.58 -16.86 11.27
CA ASN A 113 -19.88 -18.10 10.95
C ASN A 113 -20.80 -19.18 10.33
N LYS A 114 -21.71 -18.77 9.43
CA LYS A 114 -22.64 -19.64 8.70
C LYS A 114 -21.90 -20.66 7.84
N LEU A 115 -20.77 -20.25 7.27
CA LEU A 115 -19.89 -21.06 6.44
C LEU A 115 -18.95 -21.96 7.25
N ARG A 116 -18.90 -21.79 8.58
CA ARG A 116 -18.04 -22.56 9.48
C ARG A 116 -16.57 -22.55 9.06
N HIS A 117 -16.09 -21.42 8.56
CA HIS A 117 -14.68 -21.22 8.21
C HIS A 117 -13.78 -21.15 9.45
N THR A 118 -14.36 -20.88 10.62
CA THR A 118 -13.68 -21.02 11.91
C THR A 118 -14.43 -22.02 12.79
N ASP A 119 -13.71 -22.75 13.63
CA ASP A 119 -14.28 -23.49 14.75
C ASP A 119 -13.95 -22.72 16.02
N TYR A 120 -14.98 -22.22 16.70
CA TYR A 120 -14.79 -21.37 17.87
C TYR A 120 -14.26 -22.21 19.03
N TRP A 121 -13.15 -21.80 19.61
CA TRP A 121 -12.70 -22.33 20.89
C TRP A 121 -13.53 -21.71 22.02
N PHE A 122 -14.04 -22.51 22.95
CA PHE A 122 -14.76 -22.01 24.13
C PHE A 122 -14.64 -23.02 25.27
N GLU A 123 -14.82 -22.57 26.51
CA GLU A 123 -14.81 -23.45 27.68
C GLU A 123 -16.21 -23.86 28.13
N LYS A 124 -17.15 -22.91 28.10
CA LYS A 124 -18.48 -23.10 28.70
C LYS A 124 -19.60 -22.75 27.73
N ASP A 125 -19.56 -21.54 27.19
CA ASP A 125 -20.62 -21.01 26.35
C ASP A 125 -20.00 -20.19 25.22
N LYS A 126 -20.06 -20.77 24.02
CA LYS A 126 -19.54 -20.18 22.79
C LYS A 126 -20.13 -18.79 22.52
N ASP A 127 -21.43 -18.61 22.70
CA ASP A 127 -22.12 -17.36 22.34
C ASP A 127 -21.88 -16.26 23.41
N ALA A 128 -21.57 -16.65 24.65
CA ALA A 128 -21.15 -15.70 25.70
C ALA A 128 -19.66 -15.31 25.61
N GLU A 129 -18.79 -16.22 25.14
CA GLU A 129 -17.34 -16.01 25.02
C GLU A 129 -16.94 -15.27 23.74
N TRP A 130 -17.71 -15.43 22.65
CA TRP A 130 -17.45 -14.78 21.36
C TRP A 130 -18.55 -13.76 21.04
N PRO A 131 -18.33 -12.46 21.31
CA PRO A 131 -19.29 -11.44 20.97
C PRO A 131 -19.41 -11.29 19.45
N LEU A 132 -20.64 -11.05 18.99
CA LEU A 132 -20.89 -10.71 17.60
C LEU A 132 -20.21 -9.39 17.23
N SER A 133 -19.68 -9.33 16.01
CA SER A 133 -19.10 -8.11 15.47
C SER A 133 -20.16 -7.06 15.16
N LYS A 134 -19.72 -5.82 14.91
CA LYS A 134 -20.60 -4.73 14.43
C LYS A 134 -21.31 -5.11 13.13
N ASN A 135 -20.68 -5.93 12.28
CA ASN A 135 -21.19 -6.32 10.97
C ASN A 135 -22.34 -7.36 11.06
N ALA A 136 -22.51 -8.01 12.22
CA ALA A 136 -23.65 -8.89 12.46
C ALA A 136 -25.01 -8.18 12.37
N GLN A 137 -25.05 -6.84 12.53
CA GLN A 137 -26.27 -6.04 12.38
C GLN A 137 -26.76 -5.95 10.92
N GLU A 138 -25.86 -6.21 9.96
CA GLU A 138 -26.14 -6.14 8.52
C GLU A 138 -26.56 -7.51 7.94
N GLU A 139 -26.59 -8.56 8.77
CA GLU A 139 -26.94 -9.92 8.36
C GLU A 139 -27.97 -10.56 9.29
N GLU A 140 -28.76 -11.47 8.72
CA GLU A 140 -29.69 -12.30 9.50
C GLU A 140 -28.93 -13.36 10.32
N PRO A 141 -29.30 -13.59 11.59
CA PRO A 141 -28.77 -14.70 12.38
C PRO A 141 -29.03 -16.08 11.76
N ILE A 142 -28.26 -17.08 12.19
CA ILE A 142 -28.50 -18.48 11.80
C ILE A 142 -29.81 -18.96 12.42
N ASP A 143 -30.73 -19.49 11.60
CA ASP A 143 -31.88 -20.24 12.10
C ASP A 143 -31.40 -21.56 12.71
N PRO A 144 -31.66 -21.83 14.01
CA PRO A 144 -31.25 -23.07 14.67
C PRO A 144 -31.75 -24.35 13.99
N ASN A 145 -32.84 -24.28 13.22
CA ASN A 145 -33.41 -25.42 12.50
C ASN A 145 -32.87 -25.57 11.08
N GLN A 146 -32.13 -24.59 10.57
CA GLN A 146 -31.58 -24.62 9.23
C GLN A 146 -30.46 -25.67 9.14
N LYS A 147 -30.58 -26.56 8.14
CA LYS A 147 -29.48 -27.48 7.81
C LYS A 147 -28.30 -26.70 7.25
N TYR A 148 -27.09 -27.15 7.57
CA TYR A 148 -25.86 -26.55 7.06
C TYR A 148 -25.83 -26.56 5.53
N ASP A 149 -25.48 -25.42 4.94
CA ASP A 149 -25.35 -25.26 3.50
C ASP A 149 -23.92 -25.55 3.04
N PHE A 150 -23.73 -26.74 2.47
CA PHE A 150 -22.44 -27.19 1.94
C PHE A 150 -22.02 -26.44 0.66
N ASN A 151 -22.95 -25.77 -0.01
CA ASN A 151 -22.68 -24.97 -1.22
C ASN A 151 -22.63 -23.47 -0.91
N GLY A 152 -22.63 -23.11 0.38
CA GLY A 152 -22.52 -21.73 0.83
C GLY A 152 -21.25 -21.07 0.31
N ALA A 153 -21.36 -19.80 -0.08
CA ALA A 153 -20.25 -18.99 -0.51
C ALA A 153 -20.29 -17.63 0.19
N ILE A 154 -19.13 -16.98 0.27
CA ILE A 154 -19.02 -15.61 0.80
C ILE A 154 -19.80 -14.66 -0.12
N LYS A 155 -20.80 -13.98 0.43
CA LYS A 155 -21.66 -13.03 -0.30
C LYS A 155 -21.27 -11.58 -0.05
N HIS A 156 -20.89 -11.27 1.18
CA HIS A 156 -20.56 -9.93 1.64
C HIS A 156 -19.17 -9.95 2.28
N ILE A 157 -18.38 -8.93 1.96
CA ILE A 157 -17.10 -8.66 2.59
C ILE A 157 -17.19 -7.24 3.13
N TYR A 158 -16.97 -7.11 4.44
CA TYR A 158 -16.93 -5.84 5.15
C TYR A 158 -15.48 -5.40 5.25
N MET A 159 -15.18 -4.23 4.66
CA MET A 159 -13.84 -3.66 4.68
C MET A 159 -13.86 -2.25 5.24
N GLY A 160 -12.87 -1.92 6.06
CA GLY A 160 -12.60 -0.56 6.53
C GLY A 160 -11.17 -0.19 6.14
N VAL A 161 -10.97 1.02 5.63
CA VAL A 161 -9.63 1.50 5.24
C VAL A 161 -9.33 2.79 5.97
N GLU A 162 -8.25 2.79 6.74
CA GLU A 162 -7.74 3.95 7.44
C GLU A 162 -6.41 4.39 6.82
N THR A 163 -6.26 5.67 6.49
CA THR A 163 -5.05 6.20 5.85
C THR A 163 -4.20 7.01 6.81
N LYS A 164 -2.93 7.18 6.45
CA LYS A 164 -1.99 8.04 7.20
C LYS A 164 -2.10 9.53 6.83
N GLY A 165 -3.12 9.90 6.07
CA GLY A 165 -3.33 11.26 5.54
C GLY A 165 -2.52 11.62 4.29
N SER A 166 -1.53 10.81 3.87
CA SER A 166 -0.78 11.07 2.62
C SER A 166 -1.63 10.85 1.36
N LEU A 167 -2.70 10.07 1.46
CA LEU A 167 -3.74 9.91 0.45
C LEU A 167 -5.11 9.81 1.13
N PRO A 168 -6.19 10.34 0.52
CA PRO A 168 -7.55 10.10 0.99
C PRO A 168 -7.96 8.62 0.90
N PRO A 169 -8.79 8.09 1.82
CA PRO A 169 -9.23 6.69 1.81
C PRO A 169 -9.86 6.23 0.49
N GLU A 170 -10.73 7.05 -0.10
CA GLU A 170 -11.39 6.77 -1.37
C GLU A 170 -10.40 6.67 -2.53
N SER A 171 -9.35 7.50 -2.50
CA SER A 171 -8.27 7.48 -3.49
C SER A 171 -7.44 6.21 -3.34
N VAL A 172 -7.15 5.77 -2.12
CA VAL A 172 -6.42 4.52 -1.87
C VAL A 172 -7.16 3.33 -2.49
N VAL A 173 -8.46 3.21 -2.25
CA VAL A 173 -9.26 2.10 -2.80
C VAL A 173 -9.34 2.20 -4.33
N SER A 174 -9.65 3.37 -4.88
CA SER A 174 -9.74 3.56 -6.33
C SER A 174 -8.41 3.27 -7.05
N ILE A 175 -7.29 3.76 -6.51
CA ILE A 175 -5.95 3.51 -7.05
C ILE A 175 -5.63 2.01 -6.94
N ALA A 176 -5.93 1.36 -5.82
CA ALA A 176 -5.68 -0.07 -5.65
C ALA A 176 -6.44 -0.90 -6.69
N THR A 177 -7.73 -0.63 -6.91
CA THR A 177 -8.53 -1.31 -7.94
C THR A 177 -7.96 -1.10 -9.34
N LYS A 178 -7.59 0.14 -9.66
CA LYS A 178 -6.98 0.48 -10.95
C LYS A 178 -5.65 -0.27 -11.15
N LEU A 179 -4.78 -0.28 -10.14
CA LEU A 179 -3.49 -0.99 -10.21
C LEU A 179 -3.66 -2.50 -10.38
N ILE A 180 -4.68 -3.09 -9.76
CA ILE A 180 -4.99 -4.51 -9.95
C ILE A 180 -5.47 -4.75 -11.39
N GLN A 181 -6.37 -3.91 -11.91
CA GLN A 181 -6.86 -4.00 -13.29
C GLN A 181 -5.72 -3.89 -14.31
N GLU A 182 -4.82 -2.92 -14.13
CA GLU A 182 -3.66 -2.73 -15.02
C GLU A 182 -2.71 -3.93 -14.98
N LYS A 183 -2.44 -4.49 -13.79
CA LYS A 183 -1.60 -5.69 -13.64
C LYS A 183 -2.23 -6.92 -14.27
N LEU A 184 -3.54 -7.12 -14.11
CA LEU A 184 -4.26 -8.21 -14.75
C LEU A 184 -4.25 -8.08 -16.27
N GLY A 185 -4.45 -6.87 -16.79
CA GLY A 185 -4.37 -6.59 -18.22
C GLY A 185 -2.98 -6.87 -18.80
N ALA A 186 -1.91 -6.45 -18.10
CA ALA A 186 -0.53 -6.74 -18.49
C ALA A 186 -0.27 -8.25 -18.53
N LEU A 187 -0.71 -9.00 -17.49
CA LEU A 187 -0.57 -10.45 -17.45
C LEU A 187 -1.34 -11.13 -18.59
N GLN A 188 -2.57 -10.68 -18.88
CA GLN A 188 -3.35 -11.23 -19.98
C GLN A 188 -2.62 -11.08 -21.31
N ILE A 189 -2.08 -9.89 -21.61
CA ILE A 189 -1.33 -9.62 -22.83
C ILE A 189 -0.11 -10.55 -22.91
N SER A 190 0.66 -10.68 -21.83
CA SER A 190 1.84 -11.55 -21.79
C SER A 190 1.49 -13.02 -22.04
N ILE A 191 0.39 -13.51 -21.47
CA ILE A 191 -0.08 -14.89 -21.69
C ILE A 191 -0.51 -15.10 -23.15
N GLU A 192 -1.21 -14.13 -23.74
CA GLU A 192 -1.63 -14.20 -25.15
C GLU A 192 -0.43 -14.20 -26.12
N GLU A 193 0.62 -13.43 -25.80
CA GLU A 193 1.87 -13.42 -26.56
C GLU A 193 2.59 -14.78 -26.46
N GLU A 194 2.69 -15.35 -25.27
CA GLU A 194 3.32 -16.66 -25.06
C GLU A 194 2.55 -17.79 -25.76
N SER A 195 1.21 -17.77 -25.71
CA SER A 195 0.37 -18.75 -26.41
C SER A 195 0.60 -18.71 -27.93
N LYS A 196 0.72 -17.52 -28.52
CA LYS A 196 0.97 -17.36 -29.96
C LYS A 196 2.32 -17.93 -30.38
N LEU A 197 3.34 -17.81 -29.53
CA LEU A 197 4.66 -18.38 -29.79
C LEU A 197 4.60 -19.92 -29.80
N LEU A 198 3.88 -20.52 -28.86
CA LEU A 198 3.70 -21.97 -28.77
C LEU A 198 2.91 -22.55 -29.95
N ASP A 199 1.86 -21.86 -30.39
CA ASP A 199 1.07 -22.27 -31.57
C ASP A 199 1.87 -22.12 -32.88
N GLY A 200 2.77 -21.13 -32.95
CA GLY A 200 3.67 -20.92 -34.08
C GLY A 200 4.67 -22.06 -34.27
N ASP A 201 5.29 -22.55 -33.19
CA ASP A 201 6.27 -23.66 -33.24
C ASP A 201 5.63 -25.00 -33.66
N ASN A 202 4.38 -25.25 -33.26
CA ASN A 202 3.63 -26.44 -33.68
C ASN A 202 3.32 -26.44 -35.19
N ASN A 203 3.21 -25.27 -35.81
CA ASN A 203 2.90 -25.14 -37.24
C ASN A 203 4.15 -25.26 -38.13
N VAL A 204 5.36 -25.02 -37.58
CA VAL A 204 6.62 -25.26 -38.30
C VAL A 204 6.96 -26.75 -38.33
N ALA A 205 6.63 -27.51 -37.27
CA ALA A 205 6.84 -28.96 -37.23
C ALA A 205 5.95 -29.74 -38.22
N ALA A 206 4.80 -29.21 -38.60
CA ALA A 206 3.85 -29.85 -39.52
C ALA A 206 4.21 -29.72 -41.02
N ASN A 207 5.19 -28.87 -41.38
CA ASN A 207 5.57 -28.62 -42.79
C ASN A 207 6.82 -29.41 -43.25
N TRP A 208 7.28 -30.40 -42.48
CA TRP A 208 8.45 -31.23 -42.80
C TRP A 208 8.11 -32.65 -43.31
N TYR A 209 6.89 -32.86 -43.82
CA TYR A 209 6.49 -34.09 -44.52
C TYR A 209 5.86 -33.80 -45.87
#